data_AF-A0A7V7MR81-F1
#
_entry.id   AF-A0A7V7MR81-F1
#
_cell.length_a   1.000
_cell.length_b   1.000
_cell.length_c   1.000
_cell.angle_alpha   90.00
_cell.angle_beta   90.00
_cell.angle_gamma   90.00
#
_symmetry.space_group_name_H-M   'P 1'
#
loop_
_entity.id
_entity.type
_entity.pdbx_description
1 polymer ?
#
loop_
_entity_poly.entity_id
_entity_poly.type
_entity_poly.pdbx_seq_one_letter_code
_entity_poly.pdbx_strand_id
1 'polypeptide(L)'
;MLSSGTLVAVLSILSIGFQEPKAVLLADLEEPKTEAWFQQLGLHPERDFRLPAVTMEILPVDRHLYEISLYGIQTLPAVVIHQASGEVQLWQGSEAAKMSQDLFRAWLVAARAESLSAALHGSTDVNARYAFALDMLKRKNYAIAAEHFEWLWWHGLEAEPAFHMKRDLFLPHGMKRLRQAWPDGRRWAEAMARRGLWQMGDREQDFYDLIVLTKVLGDPWPLKEWGKQRNEQNHLPPMSQDLQWRFFETLFDLGEWKAAGRWLPSPRVAIRASEQETEQIQMTREVGDGRRHRAWLAQSRNLGRAYAALLLADRRKDAEQIRQAVLRTFSLRDGQALLLGHATRVGIQENDPRMGPARKKH
;
A
#
# COMPACT_ATOMS: atom_id res chain seq x y z
N MET A 1 20.94 -13.08 50.59
CA MET A 1 19.53 -13.38 50.91
C MET A 1 18.69 -12.38 50.13
N LEU A 2 18.03 -12.83 49.07
CA LEU A 2 17.08 -12.01 48.32
C LEU A 2 15.80 -11.92 49.18
N SER A 3 15.41 -10.72 49.59
CA SER A 3 14.19 -10.51 50.37
C SER A 3 12.96 -10.84 49.52
N SER A 4 12.07 -11.67 50.05
CA SER A 4 10.73 -11.91 49.50
C SER A 4 9.99 -10.58 49.31
N GLY A 5 9.57 -10.30 48.08
CA GLY A 5 8.77 -9.11 47.76
C GLY A 5 9.20 -8.38 46.48
N THR A 6 9.70 -9.10 45.47
CA THR A 6 10.08 -8.48 44.20
C THR A 6 9.72 -9.37 43.01
N LEU A 7 8.75 -8.88 42.24
CA LEU A 7 8.48 -9.22 40.84
C LEU A 7 9.80 -9.40 40.08
N VAL A 8 10.03 -10.61 39.56
CA VAL A 8 11.10 -10.87 38.60
C VAL A 8 10.51 -10.62 37.21
N ALA A 9 11.31 -10.45 36.16
CA ALA A 9 10.84 -10.49 34.78
C ALA A 9 12.01 -10.91 33.89
N VAL A 10 12.49 -12.15 34.03
CA VAL A 10 13.58 -12.64 33.18
C VAL A 10 13.03 -12.95 31.81
N LEU A 11 13.13 -11.99 30.89
CA LEU A 11 12.71 -12.10 29.49
C LEU A 11 13.72 -12.90 28.65
N SER A 12 13.91 -14.18 28.95
CA SER A 12 14.80 -15.02 28.14
C SER A 12 14.20 -15.23 26.76
N ILE A 13 14.73 -14.58 25.73
CA ILE A 13 14.52 -14.96 24.32
C ILE A 13 15.45 -16.13 24.03
N LEU A 14 15.00 -17.36 24.26
CA LEU A 14 15.80 -18.55 23.96
C LEU A 14 15.83 -18.78 22.44
N SER A 15 16.91 -18.37 21.76
CA SER A 15 17.17 -18.74 20.36
C SER A 15 18.13 -19.94 20.20
N ILE A 16 18.43 -20.66 21.28
CA ILE A 16 19.32 -21.82 21.20
C ILE A 16 18.47 -23.09 21.20
N GLY A 17 18.19 -23.61 20.00
CA GLY A 17 17.65 -24.96 19.79
C GLY A 17 16.12 -25.10 19.73
N PHE A 18 15.34 -24.04 19.95
CA PHE A 18 13.89 -24.07 19.75
C PHE A 18 13.52 -23.48 18.38
N GLN A 19 12.56 -24.12 17.68
CA GLN A 19 12.07 -23.66 16.37
C GLN A 19 11.22 -22.37 16.47
N GLU A 20 10.91 -21.89 17.68
CA GLU A 20 10.10 -20.70 17.94
C GLU A 20 10.73 -19.84 19.06
N PRO A 21 10.69 -18.50 18.96
CA PRO A 21 11.15 -17.62 20.02
C PRO A 21 10.25 -17.74 21.26
N LYS A 22 10.79 -18.29 22.34
CA LYS A 22 10.12 -18.29 23.65
C LYS A 22 10.55 -17.06 24.43
N ALA A 23 9.60 -16.35 25.04
CA ALA A 23 9.86 -15.37 26.09
C ALA A 23 9.39 -15.97 27.43
N VAL A 24 10.31 -16.14 28.36
CA VAL A 24 9.98 -16.52 29.75
C VAL A 24 9.72 -15.24 30.52
N LEU A 25 8.84 -15.25 31.53
CA LEU A 25 8.67 -14.13 32.44
C LEU A 25 8.56 -14.71 33.85
N LEU A 26 9.70 -14.81 34.54
CA LEU A 26 9.72 -15.22 35.96
C LEU A 26 8.99 -14.16 36.78
N ALA A 27 7.91 -14.44 37.50
CA ALA A 27 7.26 -13.47 38.39
C ALA A 27 6.66 -14.21 39.60
N ASP A 28 6.62 -13.57 40.76
CA ASP A 28 5.94 -14.14 41.92
C ASP A 28 4.44 -13.80 41.86
N LEU A 29 3.61 -14.79 41.51
CA LEU A 29 2.16 -14.61 41.35
C LEU A 29 1.41 -14.41 42.66
N GLU A 30 1.98 -14.80 43.79
CA GLU A 30 1.34 -14.64 45.10
C GLU A 30 1.53 -13.22 45.66
N GLU A 31 2.34 -12.39 44.98
CA GLU A 31 2.61 -11.03 45.41
C GLU A 31 1.59 -10.02 44.82
N PRO A 32 0.85 -9.25 45.64
CA PRO A 32 -0.17 -8.28 45.18
C PRO A 32 0.36 -7.22 44.20
N LYS A 33 1.66 -6.93 44.26
CA LYS A 33 2.32 -5.99 43.34
C LYS A 33 2.44 -6.56 41.93
N THR A 34 2.53 -7.88 41.79
CA THR A 34 2.58 -8.59 40.50
C THR A 34 1.26 -8.47 39.77
N GLU A 35 0.16 -8.73 40.47
CA GLU A 35 -1.18 -8.58 39.92
C GLU A 35 -1.47 -7.12 39.52
N ALA A 36 -1.10 -6.15 40.37
CA ALA A 36 -1.25 -4.73 40.07
C ALA A 36 -0.43 -4.30 38.84
N TRP A 37 0.77 -4.83 38.66
CA TRP A 37 1.62 -4.57 37.49
C TRP A 37 1.00 -5.14 36.19
N PHE A 38 0.44 -6.35 36.22
CA PHE A 38 -0.28 -6.92 35.08
C PHE A 38 -1.54 -6.11 34.71
N GLN A 39 -2.31 -5.68 35.71
CA GLN A 39 -3.47 -4.81 35.51
C GLN A 39 -3.08 -3.46 34.89
N GLN A 40 -1.96 -2.85 35.32
CA GLN A 40 -1.43 -1.61 34.73
C GLN A 40 -0.99 -1.77 33.26
N LEU A 41 -0.64 -2.98 32.85
CA LEU A 41 -0.32 -3.31 31.46
C LEU A 41 -1.56 -3.70 30.64
N GLY A 42 -2.75 -3.76 31.26
CA GLY A 42 -4.00 -4.15 30.62
C GLY A 42 -4.06 -5.64 30.27
N LEU A 43 -3.32 -6.49 31.00
CA LEU A 43 -3.23 -7.92 30.77
C LEU A 43 -3.98 -8.69 31.86
N HIS A 44 -4.66 -9.76 31.48
CA HIS A 44 -5.30 -10.69 32.39
C HIS A 44 -4.48 -12.00 32.46
N PRO A 45 -3.91 -12.37 33.64
CA PRO A 45 -3.04 -13.52 33.83
C PRO A 45 -3.56 -14.85 33.24
N GLU A 46 -4.87 -15.06 33.29
CA GLU A 46 -5.49 -16.30 32.81
C GLU A 46 -5.94 -16.26 31.34
N ARG A 47 -6.08 -15.06 30.75
CA ARG A 47 -6.77 -14.85 29.47
C ARG A 47 -5.82 -14.56 28.31
N ASP A 48 -4.77 -13.79 28.57
CA ASP A 48 -3.84 -13.31 27.53
C ASP A 48 -2.61 -14.21 27.35
N PHE A 49 -2.49 -15.27 28.16
CA PHE A 49 -1.35 -16.18 28.22
C PHE A 49 -1.49 -17.43 27.35
N ARG A 50 -2.62 -17.56 26.65
CA ARG A 50 -2.88 -18.63 25.67
C ARG A 50 -2.90 -18.07 24.25
N LEU A 51 -1.82 -17.41 23.84
CA LEU A 51 -1.58 -17.14 22.43
C LEU A 51 -0.85 -18.35 21.81
N PRO A 52 -1.33 -18.94 20.71
CA PRO A 52 -0.86 -20.22 20.20
C PRO A 52 0.60 -20.26 19.71
N ALA A 53 1.31 -19.12 19.68
CA ALA A 53 2.70 -19.03 19.23
C ALA A 53 3.73 -18.76 20.34
N VAL A 54 3.30 -18.54 21.60
CA VAL A 54 4.23 -18.33 22.71
C VAL A 54 3.68 -18.92 24.01
N THR A 55 4.44 -19.83 24.62
CA THR A 55 4.22 -20.26 26.00
C THR A 55 4.99 -19.32 26.93
N MET A 56 4.29 -18.44 27.63
CA MET A 56 4.88 -17.63 28.70
C MET A 56 4.78 -18.43 29.99
N GLU A 57 5.93 -18.87 30.51
CA GLU A 57 6.01 -19.62 31.75
C GLU A 57 6.43 -18.68 32.89
N ILE A 58 5.59 -18.62 33.92
CA ILE A 58 5.88 -17.87 35.14
C ILE A 58 6.52 -18.85 36.11
N LEU A 59 7.84 -18.75 36.31
CA LEU A 59 8.53 -19.69 37.18
C LEU A 59 8.86 -19.06 38.55
N PRO A 60 8.66 -19.81 39.66
CA PRO A 60 9.01 -19.37 41.00
C PRO A 60 10.52 -19.13 41.18
N VAL A 61 10.90 -18.05 41.87
CA VAL A 61 12.31 -17.64 42.10
C VAL A 61 13.12 -18.72 42.82
N ASP A 62 12.48 -19.44 43.74
CA ASP A 62 13.03 -20.55 44.51
C ASP A 62 13.38 -21.77 43.64
N ARG A 63 12.79 -21.91 42.45
CA ARG A 63 13.06 -23.02 41.53
C ARG A 63 14.16 -22.74 40.50
N HIS A 64 14.61 -21.49 40.38
CA HIS A 64 15.57 -21.03 39.34
C HIS A 64 16.81 -20.33 39.92
N LEU A 65 17.21 -20.73 41.14
CA LEU A 65 18.41 -20.23 41.81
C LEU A 65 19.70 -20.45 40.99
N TYR A 66 19.73 -21.51 40.18
CA TYR A 66 20.87 -21.78 39.29
C TYR A 66 20.99 -20.74 38.18
N GLU A 67 19.90 -20.41 37.48
CA GLU A 67 19.92 -19.39 36.43
C GLU A 67 20.19 -17.99 36.99
N ILE A 68 19.66 -17.66 38.18
CA ILE A 68 19.94 -16.40 38.87
C ILE A 68 21.44 -16.23 39.12
N SER A 69 22.08 -17.31 39.58
CA SER A 69 23.54 -17.34 39.80
C SER A 69 24.32 -17.30 38.49
N LEU A 70 23.89 -18.07 37.48
CA LEU A 70 24.54 -18.15 36.16
C LEU A 70 24.61 -16.79 35.45
N TYR A 71 23.55 -15.98 35.57
CA TYR A 71 23.47 -14.67 34.95
C TYR A 71 23.96 -13.52 35.85
N GLY A 72 24.44 -13.80 37.06
CA GLY A 72 24.94 -12.77 37.99
C GLY A 72 23.86 -11.77 38.41
N ILE A 73 22.63 -12.22 38.60
CA ILE A 73 21.51 -11.36 39.01
C ILE A 73 21.69 -10.99 40.50
N GLN A 74 21.94 -9.71 40.77
CA GLN A 74 22.20 -9.18 42.12
C GLN A 74 20.99 -8.47 42.71
N THR A 75 20.14 -7.88 41.86
CA THR A 75 18.95 -7.12 42.25
C THR A 75 17.76 -7.47 41.35
N LEU A 76 16.56 -7.40 41.93
CA LEU A 76 15.30 -7.69 41.25
C LEU A 76 14.47 -6.39 41.07
N PRO A 77 13.62 -6.27 40.02
CA PRO A 77 13.50 -7.18 38.87
C PRO A 77 14.79 -7.23 38.04
N ALA A 78 14.97 -8.28 37.23
CA ALA A 78 16.07 -8.37 36.28
C ALA A 78 15.56 -8.86 34.92
N VAL A 79 16.07 -8.27 33.84
CA VAL A 79 15.79 -8.66 32.44
C VAL A 79 17.07 -9.18 31.82
N VAL A 80 17.02 -10.39 31.25
CA VAL A 80 18.14 -11.03 30.56
C VAL A 80 17.75 -11.27 29.11
N ILE A 81 18.45 -10.68 28.14
CA ILE A 81 18.20 -10.89 26.71
C ILE A 81 19.36 -11.65 26.11
N HIS A 82 19.06 -12.75 25.44
CA HIS A 82 20.02 -13.48 24.62
C HIS A 82 19.89 -13.04 23.17
N GLN A 83 20.98 -12.53 22.62
CA GLN A 83 21.05 -12.21 21.20
C GLN A 83 21.47 -13.45 20.40
N ALA A 84 21.11 -13.50 19.12
CA ALA A 84 21.52 -14.57 18.22
C ALA A 84 23.05 -14.69 18.05
N SER A 85 23.80 -13.64 18.41
CA SER A 85 25.27 -13.61 18.47
C SER A 85 25.85 -14.39 19.65
N GLY A 86 25.03 -14.84 20.60
CA GLY A 86 25.46 -15.43 21.87
C GLY A 86 25.76 -14.39 22.96
N GLU A 87 25.63 -13.09 22.67
CA GLU A 87 25.77 -12.03 23.66
C GLU A 87 24.57 -12.02 24.62
N VAL A 88 24.85 -11.84 25.92
CA VAL A 88 23.85 -11.74 26.98
C VAL A 88 23.85 -10.32 27.52
N GLN A 89 22.68 -9.67 27.46
CA GLN A 89 22.49 -8.34 28.05
C GLN A 89 21.62 -8.46 29.30
N LEU A 90 22.05 -7.80 30.39
CA LEU A 90 21.43 -7.89 31.70
C LEU A 90 21.15 -6.50 32.24
N TRP A 91 19.92 -6.28 32.68
CA TRP A 91 19.49 -5.09 33.41
C TRP A 91 18.87 -5.52 34.74
N GLN A 92 19.04 -4.70 35.78
CA GLN A 92 18.55 -5.03 37.12
C GLN A 92 17.93 -3.81 37.82
N GLY A 93 17.10 -4.07 38.84
CA GLY A 93 16.46 -3.04 39.67
C GLY A 93 15.50 -2.12 38.89
N SER A 94 15.56 -0.82 39.15
CA SER A 94 14.65 0.16 38.53
C SER A 94 14.84 0.32 37.02
N GLU A 95 16.06 0.08 36.50
CA GLU A 95 16.31 0.08 35.05
C GLU A 95 15.66 -1.12 34.38
N ALA A 96 15.74 -2.31 35.00
CA ALA A 96 15.02 -3.48 34.53
C ALA A 96 13.51 -3.28 34.56
N ALA A 97 12.96 -2.62 35.59
CA ALA A 97 11.53 -2.37 35.70
C ALA A 97 10.99 -1.48 34.57
N LYS A 98 11.75 -0.46 34.17
CA LYS A 98 11.38 0.44 33.07
C LYS A 98 11.58 -0.23 31.71
N MET A 99 12.71 -0.89 31.54
CA MET A 99 13.05 -1.54 30.27
C MET A 99 12.21 -2.78 30.00
N SER A 100 11.85 -3.54 31.04
CA SER A 100 10.90 -4.66 30.93
C SER A 100 9.56 -4.18 30.42
N GLN A 101 9.03 -3.05 30.90
CA GLN A 101 7.76 -2.51 30.42
C GLN A 101 7.80 -2.11 28.94
N ASP A 102 8.85 -1.42 28.50
CA ASP A 102 8.97 -0.95 27.12
C ASP A 102 9.25 -2.10 26.14
N LEU A 103 10.17 -3.01 26.49
CA LEU A 103 10.48 -4.18 25.68
C LEU A 103 9.34 -5.18 25.66
N PHE A 104 8.69 -5.44 26.81
CA PHE A 104 7.54 -6.33 26.89
C PHE A 104 6.34 -5.76 26.13
N ARG A 105 6.09 -4.44 26.15
CA ARG A 105 5.05 -3.83 25.31
C ARG A 105 5.39 -3.95 23.83
N ALA A 106 6.62 -3.66 23.43
CA ALA A 106 7.05 -3.80 22.04
C ALA A 106 6.98 -5.26 21.57
N TRP A 107 7.38 -6.20 22.43
CA TRP A 107 7.34 -7.63 22.18
C TRP A 107 5.92 -8.19 22.16
N LEU A 108 5.05 -7.83 23.11
CA LEU A 108 3.63 -8.21 23.09
C LEU A 108 2.93 -7.71 21.82
N VAL A 109 3.28 -6.49 21.36
CA VAL A 109 2.77 -5.97 20.10
C VAL A 109 3.25 -6.81 18.91
N ALA A 110 4.51 -7.25 18.90
CA ALA A 110 5.07 -8.10 17.85
C ALA A 110 4.51 -9.54 17.88
N ALA A 111 4.53 -10.20 19.04
CA ALA A 111 4.01 -11.55 19.23
C ALA A 111 2.51 -11.64 18.97
N ARG A 112 1.74 -10.62 19.39
CA ARG A 112 0.31 -10.53 19.07
C ARG A 112 0.08 -10.31 17.58
N ALA A 113 0.94 -9.54 16.90
CA ALA A 113 0.87 -9.37 15.45
C ALA A 113 1.15 -10.70 14.73
N GLU A 114 2.18 -11.45 15.12
CA GLU A 114 2.49 -12.76 14.52
C GLU A 114 1.38 -13.78 14.79
N SER A 115 0.88 -13.87 16.02
CA SER A 115 -0.22 -14.77 16.37
C SER A 115 -1.53 -14.41 15.65
N LEU A 116 -1.87 -13.12 15.55
CA LEU A 116 -3.03 -12.67 14.76
C LEU A 116 -2.82 -12.93 13.27
N SER A 117 -1.60 -12.73 12.76
CA SER A 117 -1.26 -13.05 11.37
C SER A 117 -1.45 -14.54 11.11
N ALA A 118 -0.95 -15.42 11.98
CA ALA A 118 -1.12 -16.87 11.88
C ALA A 118 -2.60 -17.28 11.93
N ALA A 119 -3.38 -16.70 12.84
CA ALA A 119 -4.83 -16.94 12.91
C ALA A 119 -5.53 -16.50 11.61
N LEU A 120 -5.08 -15.40 11.01
CA LEU A 120 -5.62 -14.91 9.75
C LEU A 120 -5.15 -15.71 8.53
N HIS A 121 -3.99 -16.38 8.56
CA HIS A 121 -3.48 -17.17 7.43
C HIS A 121 -4.45 -18.25 6.96
N GLY A 122 -5.22 -18.86 7.88
CA GLY A 122 -6.29 -19.81 7.55
C GLY A 122 -7.67 -19.17 7.30
N SER A 123 -7.80 -17.85 7.47
CA SER A 123 -9.06 -17.12 7.32
C SER A 123 -9.23 -16.56 5.91
N THR A 124 -10.46 -16.61 5.40
CA THR A 124 -10.91 -15.94 4.18
C THR A 124 -11.55 -14.57 4.44
N ASP A 125 -11.55 -14.09 5.68
CA ASP A 125 -12.14 -12.78 6.03
C ASP A 125 -11.29 -11.63 5.48
N VAL A 126 -11.77 -11.08 4.36
CA VAL A 126 -11.15 -9.99 3.61
C VAL A 126 -11.10 -8.69 4.42
N ASN A 127 -12.15 -8.38 5.20
CA ASN A 127 -12.20 -7.14 5.98
C ASN A 127 -11.24 -7.19 7.16
N ALA A 128 -11.18 -8.33 7.86
CA ALA A 128 -10.25 -8.54 8.97
C ALA A 128 -8.80 -8.46 8.48
N ARG A 129 -8.46 -9.10 7.36
CA ARG A 129 -7.12 -9.03 6.77
C ARG A 129 -6.74 -7.62 6.31
N TYR A 130 -7.68 -6.87 5.72
CA TYR A 130 -7.41 -5.48 5.31
C TYR A 130 -7.18 -4.57 6.53
N ALA A 131 -8.02 -4.67 7.55
CA ALA A 131 -7.85 -3.93 8.80
C ALA A 131 -6.49 -4.26 9.47
N PHE A 132 -6.13 -5.54 9.47
CA PHE A 132 -4.86 -6.01 10.00
C PHE A 132 -3.65 -5.50 9.20
N ALA A 133 -3.69 -5.56 7.87
CA ALA A 133 -2.63 -5.02 7.01
C ALA A 133 -2.39 -3.53 7.26
N LEU A 134 -3.46 -2.74 7.43
CA LEU A 134 -3.37 -1.33 7.76
C LEU A 134 -2.78 -1.07 9.16
N ASP A 135 -3.13 -1.89 10.16
CA ASP A 135 -2.56 -1.80 11.50
C ASP A 135 -1.06 -2.11 11.48
N MET A 136 -0.65 -3.16 10.75
CA MET A 136 0.76 -3.53 10.57
C MET A 136 1.55 -2.43 9.86
N LEU A 137 0.97 -1.82 8.82
CA LEU A 137 1.57 -0.66 8.15
C LEU A 137 1.77 0.52 9.10
N LYS A 138 0.80 0.82 9.98
CA LYS A 138 0.92 1.89 10.99
C LYS A 138 2.01 1.60 12.01
N ARG A 139 2.13 0.32 12.41
CA ARG A 139 3.16 -0.16 13.35
C ARG A 139 4.53 -0.35 12.70
N LYS A 140 4.67 -0.04 11.41
CA LYS A 140 5.91 -0.23 10.62
C LYS A 140 6.34 -1.69 10.50
N ASN A 141 5.43 -2.64 10.73
CA ASN A 141 5.66 -4.04 10.43
C ASN A 141 5.36 -4.30 8.95
N TYR A 142 6.26 -3.83 8.10
CA TYR A 142 6.01 -3.74 6.66
C TYR A 142 5.97 -5.11 5.97
N ALA A 143 6.77 -6.08 6.43
CA ALA A 143 6.78 -7.43 5.85
C ALA A 143 5.42 -8.13 6.04
N ILE A 144 4.88 -8.11 7.26
CA ILE A 144 3.54 -8.67 7.53
C ILE A 144 2.46 -7.88 6.79
N ALA A 145 2.54 -6.55 6.77
CA ALA A 145 1.59 -5.76 5.99
C ALA A 145 1.60 -6.13 4.49
N ALA A 146 2.79 -6.33 3.93
CA ALA A 146 3.00 -6.71 2.52
C ALA A 146 2.36 -8.06 2.19
N GLU A 147 2.56 -9.06 3.05
CA GLU A 147 1.95 -10.39 2.92
C GLU A 147 0.43 -10.33 2.88
N HIS A 148 -0.19 -9.60 3.80
CA HIS A 148 -1.65 -9.46 3.81
C HIS A 148 -2.17 -8.63 2.62
N PHE A 149 -1.46 -7.58 2.19
CA PHE A 149 -1.81 -6.84 0.97
C PHE A 149 -1.70 -7.71 -0.28
N GLU A 150 -0.68 -8.56 -0.37
CA GLU A 150 -0.50 -9.52 -1.46
C GLU A 150 -1.64 -10.55 -1.47
N TRP A 151 -1.95 -11.13 -0.32
CA TRP A 151 -3.05 -12.09 -0.20
C TRP A 151 -4.38 -11.46 -0.63
N LEU A 152 -4.68 -10.25 -0.14
CA LEU A 152 -5.90 -9.52 -0.49
C LEU A 152 -6.01 -9.25 -1.99
N TRP A 153 -4.88 -9.00 -2.65
CA TRP A 153 -4.85 -8.74 -4.08
C TRP A 153 -5.19 -10.00 -4.89
N TRP A 154 -4.54 -11.13 -4.56
CA TRP A 154 -4.65 -12.38 -5.34
C TRP A 154 -5.85 -13.25 -4.96
N HIS A 155 -6.23 -13.28 -3.69
CA HIS A 155 -7.24 -14.20 -3.16
C HIS A 155 -8.50 -13.50 -2.66
N GLY A 156 -8.47 -12.18 -2.46
CA GLY A 156 -9.61 -11.44 -1.90
C GLY A 156 -10.88 -11.56 -2.75
N LEU A 157 -10.76 -11.65 -4.08
CA LEU A 157 -11.90 -11.83 -4.98
C LEU A 157 -12.51 -13.23 -4.91
N GLU A 158 -11.68 -14.26 -4.72
CA GLU A 158 -12.12 -15.65 -4.56
C GLU A 158 -12.83 -15.83 -3.22
N ALA A 159 -12.30 -15.19 -2.18
CA ALA A 159 -12.85 -15.22 -0.84
C ALA A 159 -14.17 -14.43 -0.72
N GLU A 160 -14.26 -13.25 -1.32
CA GLU A 160 -15.45 -12.40 -1.29
C GLU A 160 -15.66 -11.72 -2.66
N PRO A 161 -16.50 -12.26 -3.55
CA PRO A 161 -16.74 -11.66 -4.87
C PRO A 161 -17.26 -10.22 -4.82
N ALA A 162 -18.00 -9.85 -3.76
CA ALA A 162 -18.45 -8.48 -3.52
C ALA A 162 -17.29 -7.49 -3.26
N PHE A 163 -16.10 -8.00 -2.93
CA PHE A 163 -14.88 -7.21 -2.81
C PHE A 163 -14.43 -6.63 -4.15
N HIS A 164 -14.84 -7.21 -5.28
CA HIS A 164 -14.45 -6.78 -6.62
C HIS A 164 -14.65 -5.28 -6.85
N MET A 165 -15.85 -4.76 -6.59
CA MET A 165 -16.16 -3.33 -6.77
C MET A 165 -15.42 -2.41 -5.81
N LYS A 166 -14.89 -2.96 -4.72
CA LYS A 166 -14.34 -2.23 -3.58
C LYS A 166 -12.81 -2.23 -3.56
N ARG A 167 -12.20 -3.31 -4.07
CA ARG A 167 -10.75 -3.55 -4.05
C ARG A 167 -9.98 -2.34 -4.55
N ASP A 168 -10.44 -1.71 -5.63
CA ASP A 168 -9.74 -0.61 -6.29
C ASP A 168 -9.79 0.72 -5.53
N LEU A 169 -10.79 0.91 -4.68
CA LEU A 169 -11.00 2.16 -3.97
C LEU A 169 -10.02 2.34 -2.82
N PHE A 170 -9.61 1.25 -2.17
CA PHE A 170 -8.82 1.33 -0.94
C PHE A 170 -7.52 0.54 -0.96
N LEU A 171 -7.48 -0.62 -1.63
CA LEU A 171 -6.30 -1.48 -1.60
C LEU A 171 -5.08 -0.78 -2.23
N PRO A 172 -5.19 -0.13 -3.41
CA PRO A 172 -4.05 0.55 -4.02
C PRO A 172 -3.50 1.69 -3.16
N HIS A 173 -4.33 2.35 -2.36
CA HIS A 173 -3.86 3.40 -1.46
C HIS A 173 -2.98 2.84 -0.34
N GLY A 174 -3.41 1.76 0.32
CA GLY A 174 -2.61 1.06 1.33
C GLY A 174 -1.29 0.53 0.76
N MET A 175 -1.35 -0.10 -0.42
CA MET A 175 -0.18 -0.65 -1.10
C MET A 175 0.82 0.45 -1.53
N LYS A 176 0.35 1.61 -2.01
CA LYS A 176 1.23 2.75 -2.32
C LYS A 176 1.95 3.28 -1.09
N ARG A 177 1.23 3.40 0.04
CA ARG A 177 1.82 3.83 1.31
C ARG A 177 2.87 2.84 1.80
N LEU A 178 2.59 1.54 1.69
CA LEU A 178 3.56 0.49 1.99
C LEU A 178 4.82 0.64 1.11
N ARG A 179 4.65 0.75 -0.21
CA ARG A 179 5.76 0.95 -1.16
C ARG A 179 6.62 2.16 -0.79
N GLN A 180 5.99 3.26 -0.37
CA GLN A 180 6.68 4.51 -0.03
C GLN A 180 7.36 4.47 1.35
N ALA A 181 6.81 3.74 2.32
CA ALA A 181 7.29 3.72 3.69
C ALA A 181 8.32 2.63 3.98
N TRP A 182 8.28 1.52 3.24
CA TRP A 182 9.17 0.37 3.45
C TRP A 182 10.39 0.43 2.52
N PRO A 183 11.65 0.31 3.02
CA PRO A 183 12.84 0.30 2.17
C PRO A 183 12.81 -0.71 1.02
N ASP A 184 12.29 -1.92 1.24
CA ASP A 184 12.10 -2.94 0.20
C ASP A 184 10.75 -2.85 -0.52
N GLY A 185 9.92 -1.86 -0.17
CA GLY A 185 8.57 -1.69 -0.70
C GLY A 185 8.54 -1.51 -2.22
N ARG A 186 9.57 -0.90 -2.82
CA ARG A 186 9.70 -0.85 -4.29
C ARG A 186 9.89 -2.24 -4.89
N ARG A 187 10.81 -3.05 -4.35
CA ARG A 187 11.07 -4.42 -4.83
C ARG A 187 9.82 -5.30 -4.69
N TRP A 188 9.10 -5.16 -3.58
CA TRP A 188 7.81 -5.83 -3.38
C TRP A 188 6.78 -5.42 -4.44
N ALA A 189 6.61 -4.13 -4.71
CA ALA A 189 5.67 -3.65 -5.72
C ALA A 189 6.07 -4.09 -7.14
N GLU A 190 7.38 -4.17 -7.44
CA GLU A 190 7.90 -4.72 -8.69
C GLU A 190 7.58 -6.21 -8.84
N ALA A 191 7.72 -6.99 -7.76
CA ALA A 191 7.35 -8.40 -7.75
C ALA A 191 5.85 -8.60 -7.99
N MET A 192 4.99 -7.80 -7.34
CA MET A 192 3.55 -7.80 -7.55
C MET A 192 3.18 -7.48 -9.01
N ALA A 193 3.74 -6.41 -9.57
CA ALA A 193 3.46 -6.01 -10.95
C ALA A 193 3.98 -7.04 -11.97
N ARG A 194 5.15 -7.63 -11.72
CA ARG A 194 5.70 -8.71 -12.54
C ARG A 194 4.79 -9.93 -12.50
N ARG A 195 4.38 -10.38 -11.31
CA ARG A 195 3.43 -11.49 -11.16
C ARG A 195 2.14 -11.22 -11.91
N GLY A 196 1.60 -10.00 -11.80
CA GLY A 196 0.46 -9.54 -12.58
C GLY A 196 0.69 -9.73 -14.08
N LEU A 197 1.78 -9.16 -14.62
CA LEU A 197 2.10 -9.26 -16.05
C LEU A 197 2.12 -10.70 -16.59
N TRP A 198 2.60 -11.68 -15.80
CA TRP A 198 2.74 -13.07 -16.25
C TRP A 198 1.52 -13.97 -15.98
N GLN A 199 0.75 -13.70 -14.92
CA GLN A 199 -0.37 -14.55 -14.51
C GLN A 199 -1.72 -14.07 -15.04
N MET A 200 -1.78 -12.81 -15.51
CA MET A 200 -2.99 -12.18 -16.05
C MET A 200 -3.27 -12.68 -17.48
N GLY A 201 -4.44 -13.29 -17.67
CA GLY A 201 -4.89 -13.78 -18.97
C GLY A 201 -5.38 -12.67 -19.89
N ASP A 202 -6.18 -13.05 -20.88
CA ASP A 202 -6.71 -12.13 -21.91
C ASP A 202 -7.99 -11.42 -21.48
N ARG A 203 -8.41 -11.57 -20.21
CA ARG A 203 -9.64 -10.96 -19.71
C ARG A 203 -9.42 -9.47 -19.49
N GLU A 204 -10.48 -8.70 -19.73
CA GLU A 204 -10.49 -7.27 -19.49
C GLU A 204 -10.08 -6.91 -18.04
N GLN A 205 -10.56 -7.70 -17.07
CA GLN A 205 -10.22 -7.53 -15.65
C GLN A 205 -8.73 -7.70 -15.38
N ASP A 206 -8.09 -8.66 -16.05
CA ASP A 206 -6.68 -8.97 -15.84
C ASP A 206 -5.83 -7.75 -16.28
N PHE A 207 -6.21 -7.10 -17.39
CA PHE A 207 -5.55 -5.86 -17.81
C PHE A 207 -5.84 -4.68 -16.86
N TYR A 208 -7.07 -4.57 -16.35
CA TYR A 208 -7.41 -3.57 -15.35
C TYR A 208 -6.54 -3.69 -14.09
N ASP A 209 -6.33 -4.91 -13.60
CA ASP A 209 -5.49 -5.17 -12.44
C ASP A 209 -4.04 -4.77 -12.68
N LEU A 210 -3.52 -5.02 -13.88
CA LEU A 210 -2.19 -4.58 -14.28
C LEU A 210 -2.05 -3.04 -14.25
N ILE A 211 -3.07 -2.30 -14.70
CA ILE A 211 -3.10 -0.83 -14.60
C ILE A 211 -3.00 -0.39 -13.14
N VAL A 212 -3.76 -1.01 -12.26
CA VAL A 212 -3.75 -0.65 -10.83
C VAL A 212 -2.41 -0.96 -10.18
N LEU A 213 -1.84 -2.15 -10.43
CA LEU A 213 -0.51 -2.52 -9.92
C LEU A 213 0.60 -1.61 -10.46
N THR A 214 0.48 -1.17 -11.71
CA THR A 214 1.40 -0.17 -12.31
C THR A 214 1.30 1.17 -11.56
N LYS A 215 0.08 1.63 -11.24
CA LYS A 215 -0.11 2.82 -10.42
C LYS A 215 0.48 2.65 -9.02
N VAL A 216 0.35 1.47 -8.41
CA VAL A 216 0.95 1.16 -7.11
C VAL A 216 2.47 1.25 -7.19
N LEU A 217 3.07 0.60 -8.18
CA LEU A 217 4.51 0.61 -8.43
C LEU A 217 5.04 2.03 -8.71
N GLY A 218 4.29 2.85 -9.44
CA GLY A 218 4.70 4.19 -9.84
C GLY A 218 5.74 4.18 -10.96
N ASP A 219 5.82 3.08 -11.72
CA ASP A 219 6.71 2.89 -12.87
C ASP A 219 5.88 2.34 -14.03
N PRO A 220 5.94 2.94 -15.24
CA PRO A 220 5.14 2.52 -16.38
C PRO A 220 5.62 1.23 -17.05
N TRP A 221 6.77 0.67 -16.64
CA TRP A 221 7.36 -0.54 -17.22
C TRP A 221 6.36 -1.70 -17.45
N PRO A 222 5.51 -2.10 -16.49
CA PRO A 222 4.62 -3.25 -16.68
C PRO A 222 3.64 -3.05 -17.86
N LEU A 223 3.07 -1.85 -17.99
CA LEU A 223 2.16 -1.49 -19.07
C LEU A 223 2.87 -1.40 -20.43
N LYS A 224 4.11 -0.91 -20.45
CA LYS A 224 4.92 -0.85 -21.67
C LYS A 224 5.29 -2.25 -22.16
N GLU A 225 5.65 -3.14 -21.24
CA GLU A 225 5.99 -4.52 -21.56
C GLU A 225 4.77 -5.29 -22.06
N TRP A 226 3.63 -5.16 -21.37
CA TRP A 226 2.36 -5.74 -21.83
C TRP A 226 1.99 -5.25 -23.24
N GLY A 227 2.10 -3.94 -23.50
CA GLY A 227 1.80 -3.37 -24.81
C GLY A 227 2.73 -3.92 -25.90
N LYS A 228 4.02 -4.10 -25.60
CA LYS A 228 4.99 -4.71 -26.52
C LYS A 228 4.60 -6.15 -26.87
N GLN A 229 4.34 -6.99 -25.86
CA GLN A 229 3.95 -8.39 -26.04
C GLN A 229 2.70 -8.54 -26.93
N ARG A 230 1.70 -7.68 -26.73
CA ARG A 230 0.43 -7.74 -27.48
C ARG A 230 0.50 -7.14 -28.88
N ASN A 231 1.31 -6.10 -29.08
CA ASN A 231 1.57 -5.54 -30.41
C ASN A 231 2.32 -6.55 -31.30
N GLU A 232 3.28 -7.29 -30.73
CA GLU A 232 3.98 -8.38 -31.43
C GLU A 232 3.04 -9.54 -31.81
N GLN A 233 1.96 -9.74 -31.05
CA GLN A 233 0.96 -10.79 -31.28
C GLN A 233 -0.20 -10.37 -32.21
N ASN A 234 -0.22 -9.12 -32.71
CA ASN A 234 -1.37 -8.53 -33.43
C ASN A 234 -2.72 -8.67 -32.69
N HIS A 235 -2.66 -8.86 -31.37
CA HIS A 235 -3.81 -9.16 -30.53
C HIS A 235 -3.91 -8.10 -29.44
N LEU A 236 -4.61 -7.01 -29.75
CA LEU A 236 -5.12 -6.16 -28.69
C LEU A 236 -6.41 -6.79 -28.18
N PRO A 237 -6.51 -7.14 -26.89
CA PRO A 237 -7.77 -7.62 -26.35
C PRO A 237 -8.85 -6.55 -26.58
N PRO A 238 -10.11 -6.96 -26.81
CA PRO A 238 -11.22 -6.03 -26.89
C PRO A 238 -11.39 -5.35 -25.52
N MET A 239 -10.75 -4.19 -25.34
CA MET A 239 -10.86 -3.39 -24.14
C MET A 239 -12.05 -2.44 -24.27
N SER A 240 -12.83 -2.28 -23.20
CA SER A 240 -13.82 -1.21 -23.15
C SER A 240 -13.17 0.18 -23.31
N GLN A 241 -13.96 1.16 -23.74
CA GLN A 241 -13.50 2.54 -23.85
C GLN A 241 -13.02 3.11 -22.50
N ASP A 242 -13.65 2.70 -21.39
CA ASP A 242 -13.24 3.09 -20.03
C ASP A 242 -11.83 2.57 -19.73
N LEU A 243 -11.57 1.30 -20.03
CA LEU A 243 -10.27 0.71 -19.77
C LEU A 243 -9.16 1.30 -20.65
N GLN A 244 -9.47 1.59 -21.91
CA GLN A 244 -8.56 2.33 -22.80
C GLN A 244 -8.24 3.72 -22.25
N TRP A 245 -9.23 4.41 -21.69
CA TRP A 245 -9.02 5.71 -21.07
C TRP A 245 -8.16 5.62 -19.80
N ARG A 246 -8.41 4.64 -18.93
CA ARG A 246 -7.60 4.39 -17.73
C ARG A 246 -6.14 4.07 -18.07
N PHE A 247 -5.92 3.29 -19.13
CA PHE A 247 -4.58 3.00 -19.62
C PHE A 247 -3.86 4.28 -20.06
N PHE A 248 -4.53 5.10 -20.87
CA PHE A 248 -4.05 6.40 -21.29
C PHE A 248 -3.69 7.30 -20.10
N GLU A 249 -4.60 7.46 -19.14
CA GLU A 249 -4.40 8.29 -17.95
C GLU A 249 -3.20 7.82 -17.13
N THR A 250 -3.05 6.50 -16.99
CA THR A 250 -1.95 5.91 -16.22
C THR A 250 -0.60 6.21 -16.85
N LEU A 251 -0.46 6.00 -18.17
CA LEU A 251 0.76 6.36 -18.87
C LEU A 251 1.03 7.88 -18.81
N PHE A 252 -0.02 8.69 -18.95
CA PHE A 252 0.13 10.14 -18.91
C PHE A 252 0.59 10.64 -17.54
N ASP A 253 -0.01 10.16 -16.46
CA ASP A 253 0.32 10.54 -15.08
C ASP A 253 1.73 10.05 -14.67
N LEU A 254 2.22 8.97 -15.28
CA LEU A 254 3.59 8.46 -15.10
C LEU A 254 4.63 9.15 -16.00
N GLY A 255 4.24 10.17 -16.78
CA GLY A 255 5.16 10.94 -17.63
C GLY A 255 5.43 10.32 -19.00
N GLU A 256 4.82 9.19 -19.34
CA GLU A 256 4.97 8.51 -20.63
C GLU A 256 4.03 9.11 -21.69
N TRP A 257 4.04 10.43 -21.83
CA TRP A 257 3.07 11.19 -22.63
C TRP A 257 3.02 10.75 -24.11
N LYS A 258 4.19 10.47 -24.70
CA LYS A 258 4.28 9.97 -26.09
C LYS A 258 3.68 8.57 -26.23
N ALA A 259 3.92 7.68 -25.26
CA ALA A 259 3.33 6.36 -25.27
C ALA A 259 1.81 6.45 -25.07
N ALA A 260 1.35 7.29 -24.13
CA ALA A 260 -0.08 7.54 -23.92
C ALA A 260 -0.78 7.94 -25.24
N GLY A 261 -0.20 8.86 -26.01
CA GLY A 261 -0.74 9.28 -27.31
C GLY A 261 -0.70 8.19 -28.39
N ARG A 262 0.34 7.36 -28.42
CA ARG A 262 0.43 6.21 -29.34
C ARG A 262 -0.69 5.21 -29.09
N TRP A 263 -0.99 4.96 -27.83
CA TRP A 263 -1.91 3.92 -27.42
C TRP A 263 -3.36 4.35 -27.26
N LEU A 264 -3.67 5.65 -27.28
CA LEU A 264 -5.05 6.14 -27.27
C LEU A 264 -5.78 5.70 -28.55
N PRO A 265 -6.70 4.71 -28.56
CA PRO A 265 -7.11 4.09 -29.82
C PRO A 265 -7.86 5.05 -30.76
N SER A 266 -8.65 5.97 -30.18
CA SER A 266 -9.38 6.99 -30.93
C SER A 266 -9.54 8.28 -30.13
N PRO A 267 -9.52 9.46 -30.78
CA PRO A 267 -9.88 10.73 -30.12
C PRO A 267 -11.31 10.71 -29.54
N ARG A 268 -12.21 9.88 -30.09
CA ARG A 268 -13.58 9.70 -29.56
C ARG A 268 -13.60 9.21 -28.11
N VAL A 269 -12.62 8.38 -27.72
CA VAL A 269 -12.52 7.88 -26.33
C VAL A 269 -12.28 9.05 -25.37
N ALA A 270 -11.38 9.97 -25.71
CA ALA A 270 -11.10 11.15 -24.90
C ALA A 270 -12.29 12.11 -24.82
N ILE A 271 -13.00 12.32 -25.94
CA ILE A 271 -14.20 13.17 -25.99
C ILE A 271 -15.30 12.57 -25.11
N ARG A 272 -15.58 11.27 -25.25
CA ARG A 272 -16.62 10.60 -24.47
C ARG A 272 -16.29 10.56 -22.97
N ALA A 273 -15.04 10.28 -22.61
CA ALA A 273 -14.60 10.31 -21.21
C ALA A 273 -14.78 11.72 -20.60
N SER A 274 -14.46 12.75 -21.39
CA SER A 274 -14.70 14.14 -20.99
C SER A 274 -16.19 14.48 -20.81
N GLU A 275 -17.07 13.98 -21.67
CA GLU A 275 -18.52 14.17 -21.56
C GLU A 275 -19.08 13.44 -20.34
N GLN A 276 -18.69 12.18 -20.12
CA GLN A 276 -19.13 11.36 -18.99
C GLN A 276 -18.72 11.96 -17.63
N GLU A 277 -17.47 12.42 -17.48
CA GLU A 277 -17.02 13.06 -16.23
C GLU A 277 -17.79 14.38 -15.97
N THR A 278 -18.10 15.11 -17.04
CA THR A 278 -18.93 16.32 -16.97
C THR A 278 -20.35 16.02 -16.52
N GLU A 279 -20.99 15.01 -17.11
CA GLU A 279 -22.32 14.54 -16.76
C GLU A 279 -22.39 14.06 -15.30
N GLN A 280 -21.41 13.28 -14.84
CA GLN A 280 -21.34 12.83 -13.44
C GLN A 280 -21.25 14.00 -12.46
N ILE A 281 -20.39 14.99 -12.73
CA ILE A 281 -20.26 16.19 -11.89
C ILE A 281 -21.59 16.97 -11.86
N GLN A 282 -22.31 17.05 -12.98
CA GLN A 282 -23.60 17.72 -13.04
C GLN A 282 -24.69 16.99 -12.23
N MET A 283 -24.70 15.65 -12.25
CA MET A 283 -25.67 14.81 -11.55
C MET A 283 -25.47 14.74 -10.02
N THR A 284 -24.27 14.98 -9.50
CA THR A 284 -24.04 15.04 -8.05
C THR A 284 -24.81 16.21 -7.40
N ARG A 285 -25.63 15.90 -6.38
CA ARG A 285 -26.66 16.80 -5.81
C ARG A 285 -26.13 17.96 -4.96
N GLU A 286 -24.82 18.10 -4.76
CA GLU A 286 -24.26 19.03 -3.79
C GLU A 286 -23.51 20.23 -4.44
N VAL A 287 -24.03 21.44 -4.15
CA VAL A 287 -23.42 22.79 -4.29
C VAL A 287 -23.50 23.49 -5.67
N GLY A 288 -23.68 24.83 -5.66
CA GLY A 288 -23.98 25.75 -6.79
C GLY A 288 -22.89 25.97 -7.86
N ASP A 289 -22.59 27.23 -8.25
CA ASP A 289 -21.73 27.63 -9.41
C ASP A 289 -20.38 26.89 -9.54
N GLY A 290 -19.85 26.36 -8.43
CA GLY A 290 -18.68 25.48 -8.43
C GLY A 290 -18.84 24.21 -9.29
N ARG A 291 -20.06 23.73 -9.56
CA ARG A 291 -20.31 22.58 -10.46
C ARG A 291 -19.88 22.86 -11.89
N ARG A 292 -20.25 24.02 -12.43
CA ARG A 292 -19.88 24.40 -13.80
C ARG A 292 -18.38 24.56 -13.92
N HIS A 293 -17.74 25.15 -12.91
CA HIS A 293 -16.28 25.30 -12.89
C HIS A 293 -15.54 23.95 -12.78
N ARG A 294 -16.01 23.02 -11.94
CA ARG A 294 -15.40 21.68 -11.82
C ARG A 294 -15.58 20.83 -13.07
N ALA A 295 -16.78 20.85 -13.65
CA ALA A 295 -17.05 20.19 -14.94
C ALA A 295 -16.15 20.77 -16.04
N TRP A 296 -16.02 22.10 -16.09
CA TRP A 296 -15.13 22.80 -16.99
C TRP A 296 -13.66 22.36 -16.82
N LEU A 297 -13.17 22.26 -15.58
CA LEU A 297 -11.81 21.80 -15.29
C LEU A 297 -11.56 20.34 -15.71
N ALA A 298 -12.51 19.45 -15.43
CA ALA A 298 -12.42 18.04 -15.79
C ALA A 298 -12.35 17.85 -17.32
N GLN A 299 -13.28 18.48 -18.04
CA GLN A 299 -13.33 18.46 -19.50
C GLN A 299 -12.05 19.06 -20.11
N SER A 300 -11.57 20.17 -19.54
CA SER A 300 -10.33 20.80 -19.97
C SER A 300 -9.12 19.91 -19.79
N ARG A 301 -9.02 19.23 -18.64
CA ARG A 301 -7.93 18.32 -18.31
C ARG A 301 -7.87 17.16 -19.30
N ASN A 302 -8.99 16.49 -19.56
CA ASN A 302 -9.02 15.26 -20.35
C ASN A 302 -8.69 15.55 -21.82
N LEU A 303 -9.36 16.55 -22.41
CA LEU A 303 -9.13 16.93 -23.80
C LEU A 303 -7.73 17.53 -23.99
N GLY A 304 -7.27 18.38 -23.07
CA GLY A 304 -5.93 18.97 -23.13
C GLY A 304 -4.81 17.93 -23.04
N ARG A 305 -4.93 16.96 -22.12
CA ARG A 305 -3.98 15.83 -22.00
C ARG A 305 -3.96 14.99 -23.28
N ALA A 306 -5.12 14.61 -23.80
CA ALA A 306 -5.23 13.81 -25.02
C ALA A 306 -4.61 14.53 -26.23
N TYR A 307 -4.91 15.82 -26.40
CA TYR A 307 -4.33 16.66 -27.46
C TYR A 307 -2.80 16.66 -27.41
N ALA A 308 -2.24 17.01 -26.25
CA ALA A 308 -0.80 17.11 -26.06
C ALA A 308 -0.07 15.77 -26.30
N ALA A 309 -0.65 14.67 -25.78
CA ALA A 309 -0.12 13.33 -25.99
C ALA A 309 -0.15 12.90 -27.46
N LEU A 310 -1.25 13.17 -28.18
CA LEU A 310 -1.39 12.87 -29.61
C LEU A 310 -0.38 13.65 -30.47
N LEU A 311 -0.10 14.92 -30.12
CA LEU A 311 0.96 15.70 -30.78
C LEU A 311 2.35 15.09 -30.57
N LEU A 312 2.67 14.67 -29.34
CA LEU A 312 3.94 13.99 -29.05
C LEU A 312 4.09 12.65 -29.79
N ALA A 313 2.96 11.97 -30.02
CA ALA A 313 2.88 10.74 -30.81
C ALA A 313 2.83 10.98 -32.34
N ASP A 314 2.91 12.24 -32.80
CA ASP A 314 2.79 12.66 -34.21
C ASP A 314 1.45 12.27 -34.88
N ARG A 315 0.39 12.08 -34.08
CA ARG A 315 -0.97 11.77 -34.55
C ARG A 315 -1.76 13.05 -34.80
N ARG A 316 -1.26 13.88 -35.72
CA ARG A 316 -1.78 15.25 -35.94
C ARG A 316 -3.26 15.29 -36.35
N LYS A 317 -3.72 14.35 -37.17
CA LYS A 317 -5.13 14.26 -37.59
C LYS A 317 -6.07 13.98 -36.41
N ASP A 318 -5.63 13.19 -35.44
CA ASP A 318 -6.41 12.89 -34.24
C ASP A 318 -6.35 14.04 -33.24
N ALA A 319 -5.18 14.68 -33.09
CA ALA A 319 -5.03 15.89 -32.29
C ALA A 319 -5.93 17.02 -32.82
N GLU A 320 -6.07 17.17 -34.14
CA GLU A 320 -6.98 18.14 -34.75
C GLU A 320 -8.44 17.84 -34.42
N GLN A 321 -8.86 16.58 -34.36
CA GLN A 321 -10.21 16.22 -33.93
C GLN A 321 -10.49 16.65 -32.48
N ILE A 322 -9.51 16.44 -31.58
CA ILE A 322 -9.61 16.94 -30.20
C ILE A 322 -9.68 18.47 -30.17
N ARG A 323 -8.84 19.16 -30.95
CA ARG A 323 -8.86 20.62 -31.05
C ARG A 323 -10.23 21.13 -31.49
N GLN A 324 -10.82 20.52 -32.50
CA GLN A 324 -12.17 20.89 -32.96
C GLN A 324 -13.23 20.64 -31.91
N ALA A 325 -13.13 19.54 -31.15
CA ALA A 325 -14.04 19.28 -30.03
C ALA A 325 -13.92 20.36 -28.94
N VAL A 326 -12.69 20.72 -28.54
CA VAL A 326 -12.44 21.81 -27.59
C VAL A 326 -13.01 23.13 -28.09
N LEU A 327 -12.79 23.50 -29.34
CA LEU A 327 -13.29 24.77 -29.89
C LEU A 327 -14.81 24.82 -30.08
N ARG A 328 -15.52 23.68 -30.02
CA ARG A 328 -17.00 23.64 -29.96
C ARG A 328 -17.52 23.84 -28.54
N THR A 329 -16.74 23.42 -27.55
CA THR A 329 -17.13 23.45 -26.14
C THR A 329 -16.74 24.77 -25.46
N PHE A 330 -15.60 25.34 -25.83
CA PHE A 330 -15.02 26.52 -25.19
C PHE A 330 -14.96 27.71 -26.14
N SER A 331 -14.86 28.92 -25.58
CA SER A 331 -14.55 30.11 -26.39
C SER A 331 -13.23 29.90 -27.14
N LEU A 332 -13.06 30.55 -28.30
CA LEU A 332 -11.82 30.42 -29.08
C LEU A 332 -10.58 30.73 -28.25
N ARG A 333 -10.64 31.80 -27.44
CA ARG A 333 -9.53 32.23 -26.57
C ARG A 333 -9.23 31.19 -25.50
N ASP A 334 -10.25 30.73 -24.77
CA ASP A 334 -10.06 29.81 -23.65
C ASP A 334 -9.65 28.41 -24.14
N GLY A 335 -10.26 27.94 -25.22
CA GLY A 335 -9.90 26.68 -25.85
C GLY A 335 -8.46 26.67 -26.38
N GLN A 336 -8.00 27.76 -26.99
CA GLN A 336 -6.60 27.88 -27.41
C GLN A 336 -5.63 27.92 -26.23
N ALA A 337 -5.93 28.72 -25.20
CA ALA A 337 -5.09 28.81 -24.00
C ALA A 337 -4.97 27.46 -23.28
N LEU A 338 -6.06 26.70 -23.20
CA LEU A 338 -6.11 25.35 -22.63
C LEU A 338 -5.21 24.38 -23.39
N LEU A 339 -5.35 24.31 -24.71
CA LEU A 339 -4.56 23.40 -25.54
C LEU A 339 -3.07 23.75 -25.47
N LEU A 340 -2.75 25.04 -25.54
CA LEU A 340 -1.38 25.54 -25.44
C LEU A 340 -0.78 25.25 -24.06
N GLY A 341 -1.54 25.45 -22.98
CA GLY A 341 -1.07 25.18 -21.62
C GLY A 341 -0.71 23.70 -21.42
N HIS A 342 -1.54 22.79 -21.93
CA HIS A 342 -1.25 21.35 -21.85
C HIS A 342 -0.09 20.93 -22.76
N ALA A 343 -0.01 21.47 -23.98
CA ALA A 343 1.12 21.23 -24.89
C ALA A 343 2.45 21.70 -24.28
N THR A 344 2.47 22.89 -23.69
CA THR A 344 3.66 23.45 -23.04
C THR A 344 4.11 22.62 -21.85
N ARG A 345 3.15 22.10 -21.05
CA ARG A 345 3.43 21.23 -19.90
C ARG A 345 4.15 19.93 -20.27
N VAL A 346 3.96 19.47 -21.51
CA VAL A 346 4.64 18.27 -22.03
C VAL A 346 5.85 18.60 -22.93
N GLY A 347 6.28 19.86 -22.94
CA GLY A 347 7.47 20.32 -23.67
C GLY A 347 7.27 20.68 -25.14
N ILE A 348 6.02 20.87 -25.60
CA ILE A 348 5.71 21.38 -26.93
C ILE A 348 5.62 22.91 -26.86
N GLN A 349 6.48 23.61 -27.60
CA GLN A 349 6.46 25.08 -27.64
C GLN A 349 5.34 25.64 -28.53
N GLU A 350 4.95 26.89 -28.32
CA GLU A 350 3.88 27.55 -29.08
C GLU A 350 4.14 27.58 -30.61
N ASN A 351 5.40 27.75 -30.99
CA ASN A 351 5.85 27.79 -32.38
C ASN A 351 6.19 26.40 -32.95
N ASP A 352 5.87 25.33 -32.23
CA ASP A 352 6.21 23.99 -32.64
C ASP A 352 5.42 23.60 -33.92
N PRO A 353 6.09 23.07 -34.97
CA PRO A 353 5.42 22.69 -36.22
C PRO A 353 4.33 21.61 -36.04
N ARG A 354 4.30 20.91 -34.89
CA ARG A 354 3.24 19.97 -34.53
C ARG A 354 1.93 20.66 -34.19
N MET A 355 1.95 21.91 -33.72
CA MET A 355 0.75 22.69 -33.35
C MET A 355 -0.10 23.12 -34.55
N GLY A 356 0.42 22.94 -35.78
CA GLY A 356 -0.21 23.40 -37.01
C GLY A 356 0.09 24.88 -37.30
N PRO A 357 -0.34 25.41 -38.45
CA PRO A 357 -0.06 26.80 -38.80
C PRO A 357 -0.78 27.73 -37.81
N ALA A 358 0.01 28.56 -37.11
CA ALA A 358 -0.53 29.69 -36.39
C ALA A 358 -1.36 30.51 -37.38
N ARG A 359 -2.68 30.60 -37.18
CA ARG A 359 -3.50 31.50 -37.99
C ARG A 359 -2.90 32.89 -37.82
N LYS A 360 -2.38 33.46 -38.92
CA LYS A 360 -1.95 34.85 -38.97
C LYS A 360 -3.08 35.69 -38.39
N LYS A 361 -2.78 36.48 -37.36
CA LYS A 361 -3.70 37.48 -36.84
C LYS A 361 -4.11 38.36 -38.03
N HIS A 362 -5.39 38.35 -38.38
CA HIS A 362 -5.99 39.33 -39.28
C HIS A 362 -6.58 40.45 -38.44
#